data_AF-A0A137NRP5-F1
#
_entry.id   AF-A0A137NRP5-F1
#
_cell.length_a   1.000
_cell.length_b   1.000
_cell.length_c   1.000
_cell.angle_alpha   90.00
_cell.angle_beta   90.00
_cell.angle_gamma   90.00
#
_symmetry.space_group_name_H-M   'P 1'
#
loop_
_entity.id
_entity.type
_entity.pdbx_description
1 polymer ?
#
loop_
_entity_poly.entity_id
_entity_poly.type
_entity_poly.pdbx_seq_one_letter_code
_entity_poly.pdbx_strand_id
1 'polypeptide(L)'
;MKSILFYSSFVLNLSALSVKSSIDLYIVGDSLSDNANTWTLTNAKRPDARVYPAHKYTNGLVWNEYLSEQYPNINVKNYAAGGSTTDGDVLRLDTDVPSLKEQALQISSELAKPERKKCGVHPKNRKLAVVWGGSNDF
;
A
#
# COMPACT_ATOMS: atom_id res chain seq x y z
N MET A 1 68.67 6.11 -0.17
CA MET A 1 67.28 6.57 -0.46
C MET A 1 66.34 5.55 0.16
N LYS A 2 65.59 5.92 1.21
CA LYS A 2 64.63 5.03 1.90
C LYS A 2 63.22 5.44 1.48
N SER A 3 62.54 4.61 0.70
CA SER A 3 61.14 4.81 0.33
C SER A 3 60.24 4.28 1.46
N ILE A 4 59.47 5.17 2.07
CA ILE A 4 58.44 4.83 3.05
C ILE A 4 57.14 4.60 2.26
N LEU A 5 56.59 3.38 2.30
CA LEU A 5 55.28 3.07 1.75
C LEU A 5 54.23 3.28 2.84
N PHE A 6 53.30 4.22 2.61
CA PHE A 6 52.11 4.40 3.44
C PHE A 6 51.02 3.44 2.95
N TYR A 7 50.69 2.42 3.75
CA TYR A 7 49.48 1.62 3.56
C TYR A 7 48.32 2.33 4.27
N SER A 8 47.41 2.93 3.49
CA SER A 8 46.12 3.38 4.00
C SER A 8 45.18 2.17 4.05
N SER A 9 44.86 1.71 5.26
CA SER A 9 43.86 0.67 5.46
C SER A 9 42.47 1.25 5.22
N PHE A 10 41.86 0.90 4.08
CA PHE A 10 40.45 1.16 3.81
C PHE A 10 39.60 0.19 4.64
N VAL A 11 39.13 0.65 5.80
CA VAL A 11 38.19 -0.12 6.63
C VAL A 11 36.80 0.00 6.01
N LEU A 12 36.37 -1.04 5.30
CA LEU A 12 34.97 -1.23 4.92
C LEU A 12 34.15 -1.46 6.19
N ASN A 13 33.45 -0.43 6.65
CA ASN A 13 32.41 -0.57 7.67
C ASN A 13 31.25 -1.41 7.09
N LEU A 14 31.27 -2.71 7.36
CA LEU A 14 30.26 -3.67 6.91
C LEU A 14 28.96 -3.64 7.75
N SER A 15 28.74 -2.59 8.53
CA SER A 15 27.56 -2.40 9.38
C SER A 15 26.28 -2.10 8.60
N ALA A 16 26.38 -1.86 7.29
CA ALA A 16 25.28 -1.37 6.44
C ALA A 16 24.42 -2.47 5.77
N LEU A 17 24.68 -3.75 6.02
CA LEU A 17 23.86 -4.85 5.48
C LEU A 17 22.84 -5.36 6.52
N SER A 18 22.18 -4.45 7.25
CA SER A 18 20.92 -4.80 7.92
C SER A 18 19.83 -4.80 6.85
N VAL A 19 19.53 -5.96 6.28
CA VAL A 19 18.42 -6.09 5.34
C VAL A 19 17.12 -5.94 6.15
N LYS A 20 16.56 -4.73 6.13
CA LYS A 20 15.36 -4.38 6.92
C LYS A 20 14.16 -5.14 6.35
N SER A 21 13.38 -5.81 7.21
CA SER A 21 12.17 -6.50 6.78
C SER A 21 11.11 -5.51 6.31
N SER A 22 10.50 -5.80 5.17
CA SER A 22 9.37 -5.04 4.67
C SER A 22 8.05 -5.69 5.06
N ILE A 23 7.00 -4.87 5.07
CA ILE A 23 5.62 -5.30 5.21
C ILE A 23 4.89 -4.88 3.94
N ASP A 24 4.34 -5.85 3.21
CA ASP A 24 3.35 -5.57 2.17
C ASP A 24 1.98 -5.44 2.85
N LEU A 25 1.46 -4.22 2.92
CA LEU A 25 0.17 -3.91 3.52
C LEU A 25 -0.92 -3.85 2.44
N TYR A 26 -1.75 -4.88 2.40
CA TYR A 26 -2.90 -5.01 1.52
C TYR A 26 -4.11 -4.37 2.17
N ILE A 27 -4.78 -3.45 1.48
CA ILE A 27 -5.91 -2.73 2.04
C ILE A 27 -7.14 -2.98 1.18
N VAL A 28 -8.18 -3.49 1.83
CA VAL A 28 -9.54 -3.62 1.32
C VAL A 28 -10.40 -2.63 2.10
N GLY A 29 -11.22 -1.85 1.40
CA GLY A 29 -12.04 -0.87 2.07
C GLY A 29 -12.79 0.10 1.17
N ASP A 30 -13.15 1.22 1.77
CA ASP A 30 -13.95 2.27 1.15
C ASP A 30 -13.23 3.64 1.10
N SER A 31 -14.00 4.73 1.06
CA SER A 31 -13.51 6.12 1.01
C SER A 31 -12.60 6.50 2.17
N LEU A 32 -12.69 5.82 3.31
CA LEU A 32 -11.83 6.08 4.48
C LEU A 32 -10.39 5.58 4.28
N SER A 33 -10.18 4.70 3.29
CA SER A 33 -8.88 4.11 2.99
C SER A 33 -8.41 4.37 1.56
N ASP A 34 -9.31 4.73 0.65
CA ASP A 34 -9.02 4.98 -0.76
C ASP A 34 -7.99 6.12 -0.96
N ASN A 35 -6.92 5.83 -1.71
CA ASN A 35 -5.87 6.77 -2.08
C ASN A 35 -5.96 7.23 -3.56
N ALA A 36 -7.18 7.40 -4.08
CA ALA A 36 -7.56 7.85 -5.43
C ALA A 36 -7.82 6.73 -6.47
N ASN A 37 -8.07 5.51 -6.00
CA ASN A 37 -8.62 4.44 -6.82
C ASN A 37 -10.00 4.84 -7.38
N THR A 38 -10.91 5.41 -6.56
CA THR A 38 -12.24 5.82 -7.07
C THR A 38 -12.15 6.91 -8.14
N TRP A 39 -11.19 7.82 -8.05
CA TRP A 39 -10.93 8.79 -9.10
C TRP A 39 -10.57 8.14 -10.43
N THR A 40 -9.68 7.16 -10.38
CA THR A 40 -9.29 6.39 -11.56
C THR A 40 -10.47 5.57 -12.09
N LEU A 41 -11.18 4.84 -11.21
CA LEU A 41 -12.31 3.97 -11.57
C LEU A 41 -13.45 4.75 -12.22
N THR A 42 -13.75 5.95 -11.73
CA THR A 42 -14.86 6.78 -12.22
C THR A 42 -14.49 7.65 -13.41
N ASN A 43 -13.30 7.47 -14.00
CA ASN A 43 -12.77 8.33 -15.06
C ASN A 43 -12.77 9.81 -14.67
N ALA A 44 -12.14 10.12 -13.53
CA ALA A 44 -11.96 11.48 -13.03
C ALA A 44 -13.28 12.22 -12.69
N LYS A 45 -14.31 11.48 -12.25
CA LYS A 45 -15.61 12.07 -11.88
C LYS A 45 -15.82 12.17 -10.36
N ARG A 46 -15.26 11.23 -9.59
CA ARG A 46 -15.43 11.16 -8.13
C ARG A 46 -14.10 10.98 -7.41
N PRO A 47 -13.87 11.64 -6.27
CA PRO A 47 -14.72 12.68 -5.67
C PRO A 47 -14.75 13.97 -6.53
N ASP A 48 -15.66 14.91 -6.22
CA ASP A 48 -15.68 16.22 -6.89
C ASP A 48 -14.37 16.97 -6.61
N ALA A 49 -13.56 17.17 -7.64
CA ALA A 49 -12.24 17.79 -7.53
C ALA A 49 -12.28 19.25 -7.03
N ARG A 50 -13.43 19.92 -7.09
CA ARG A 50 -13.60 21.27 -6.52
C ARG A 50 -13.61 21.25 -4.99
N VAL A 51 -14.08 20.14 -4.40
CA VAL A 51 -14.14 19.93 -2.95
C VAL A 51 -12.94 19.13 -2.47
N TYR A 52 -12.50 18.16 -3.27
CA TYR A 52 -11.42 17.22 -2.98
C TYR A 52 -10.34 17.30 -4.07
N PRO A 53 -9.49 18.35 -4.07
CA PRO A 53 -8.52 18.60 -5.13
C PRO A 53 -7.41 17.53 -5.22
N ALA A 54 -7.20 16.76 -4.14
CA ALA A 54 -6.27 15.65 -4.11
C ALA A 54 -6.87 14.34 -4.66
N HIS A 55 -8.11 14.37 -5.17
CA HIS A 55 -8.83 13.22 -5.75
C HIS A 55 -9.06 12.04 -4.78
N LYS A 56 -9.06 12.34 -3.47
CA LYS A 56 -9.34 11.42 -2.35
C LYS A 56 -10.45 12.03 -1.51
N TYR A 57 -11.23 11.24 -0.78
CA TYR A 57 -12.31 11.73 0.09
C TYR A 57 -11.79 12.36 1.41
N THR A 58 -10.73 13.16 1.31
CA THR A 58 -10.11 13.92 2.39
C THR A 58 -9.32 15.10 1.80
N ASN A 59 -9.01 16.11 2.63
CA ASN A 59 -8.16 17.26 2.27
C ASN A 59 -6.68 17.03 2.58
N GLY A 60 -6.30 15.81 2.95
CA GLY A 60 -4.92 15.46 3.28
C GLY A 60 -4.59 14.02 2.91
N LEU A 61 -3.72 13.41 3.71
CA LEU A 61 -3.41 11.99 3.58
C LEU A 61 -4.52 11.14 4.20
N VAL A 62 -4.77 9.97 3.63
CA VAL A 62 -5.50 8.89 4.29
C VAL A 62 -4.56 8.13 5.25
N TRP A 63 -5.12 7.38 6.20
CA TRP A 63 -4.36 6.79 7.32
C TRP A 63 -3.20 5.89 6.86
N ASN A 64 -3.36 5.19 5.73
CA ASN A 64 -2.37 4.29 5.15
C ASN A 64 -1.21 5.04 4.48
N GLU A 65 -1.43 6.26 3.98
CA GLU A 65 -0.37 7.14 3.48
C GLU A 65 0.44 7.71 4.64
N TYR A 66 -0.18 8.13 5.75
CA TYR A 66 0.57 8.51 6.95
C TYR A 66 1.42 7.35 7.47
N LEU A 67 0.89 6.12 7.40
CA LEU A 67 1.61 4.93 7.83
C LEU A 67 2.84 4.65 6.95
N SER A 68 2.74 4.79 5.63
CA SER A 68 3.89 4.60 4.73
C SER A 68 4.92 5.72 4.82
N GLU A 69 4.49 6.97 5.06
CA GLU A 69 5.41 8.09 5.34
C GLU A 69 6.22 7.85 6.62
N GLN A 70 5.54 7.42 7.70
CA GLN A 70 6.19 7.19 8.99
C GLN A 70 7.08 5.93 8.99
N TYR A 71 6.70 4.91 8.22
CA TYR A 71 7.40 3.63 8.19
C TYR A 71 7.79 3.26 6.75
N PRO A 72 8.98 3.69 6.27
CA PRO A 72 9.41 3.47 4.88
C PRO A 72 9.56 2.00 4.46
N ASN A 73 9.51 1.06 5.40
CA ASN A 73 9.52 -0.38 5.13
C ASN A 73 8.12 -0.97 4.93
N ILE A 74 7.06 -0.17 5.01
CA ILE A 74 5.68 -0.56 4.69
C ILE A 74 5.39 -0.18 3.23
N ASN A 75 5.12 -1.20 2.42
CA ASN A 75 4.69 -1.07 1.05
C ASN A 75 3.17 -1.22 0.97
N VAL A 76 2.47 -0.12 0.72
CA VAL A 76 1.01 -0.09 0.68
C VAL A 76 0.50 -0.56 -0.69
N LYS A 77 -0.35 -1.57 -0.68
CA LYS A 77 -1.10 -2.08 -1.84
C LYS A 77 -2.59 -1.84 -1.57
N ASN A 78 -3.10 -0.72 -2.08
CA ASN A 78 -4.43 -0.26 -1.77
C ASN A 78 -5.45 -0.66 -2.85
N TYR A 79 -6.47 -1.40 -2.46
CA TYR A 79 -7.59 -1.82 -3.32
C TYR A 79 -8.91 -1.15 -2.91
N ALA A 80 -8.89 -0.33 -1.84
CA ALA A 80 -10.06 0.38 -1.37
C ALA A 80 -10.58 1.35 -2.44
N ALA A 81 -11.89 1.47 -2.54
CA ALA A 81 -12.56 2.41 -3.43
C ALA A 81 -13.70 3.11 -2.67
N GLY A 82 -13.72 4.44 -2.70
CA GLY A 82 -14.87 5.23 -2.24
C GLY A 82 -16.21 4.72 -2.78
N GLY A 83 -17.17 4.49 -1.88
CA GLY A 83 -18.49 3.96 -2.19
C GLY A 83 -18.62 2.43 -2.11
N SER A 84 -17.54 1.69 -1.81
CA SER A 84 -17.63 0.23 -1.65
C SER A 84 -18.50 -0.19 -0.46
N THR A 85 -19.45 -1.08 -0.71
CA THR A 85 -20.25 -1.80 0.30
C THR A 85 -19.61 -3.14 0.68
N THR A 86 -20.09 -3.79 1.74
CA THR A 86 -19.48 -5.05 2.21
C THR A 86 -19.68 -6.25 1.26
N ASP A 87 -20.92 -6.53 0.83
CA ASP A 87 -21.29 -7.74 0.04
C ASP A 87 -22.07 -7.43 -1.26
N GLY A 88 -21.94 -6.23 -1.83
CA GLY A 88 -22.26 -6.03 -3.25
C GLY A 88 -23.67 -5.53 -3.59
N ASP A 89 -24.33 -4.81 -2.69
CA ASP A 89 -25.23 -3.75 -3.17
C ASP A 89 -24.32 -2.65 -3.74
N VAL A 90 -24.07 -2.72 -5.04
CA VAL A 90 -23.21 -1.77 -5.76
C VAL A 90 -23.86 -0.40 -5.63
N LEU A 91 -23.27 0.49 -4.83
CA LEU A 91 -23.52 1.92 -5.00
C LEU A 91 -23.03 2.28 -6.40
N ARG A 92 -24.00 2.43 -7.33
CA ARG A 92 -23.72 2.90 -8.68
C ARG A 92 -23.48 4.40 -8.60
N LEU A 93 -22.22 4.77 -8.33
CA LEU A 93 -21.77 6.16 -8.45
C LEU A 93 -21.79 6.55 -9.93
N ASP A 94 -20.68 6.34 -10.62
CA ASP A 94 -20.49 6.64 -12.05
C ASP A 94 -20.06 5.40 -12.86
N THR A 95 -19.74 4.32 -12.14
CA THR A 95 -19.37 2.99 -12.64
C THR A 95 -19.69 1.98 -11.53
N ASP A 96 -19.55 0.69 -11.83
CA ASP A 96 -19.60 -0.35 -10.81
C ASP A 96 -18.35 -0.24 -9.92
N VAL A 97 -18.57 0.02 -8.63
CA VAL A 97 -17.53 0.08 -7.61
C VAL A 97 -17.42 -1.29 -6.97
N PRO A 98 -16.22 -1.90 -6.88
CA PRO A 98 -16.06 -3.22 -6.31
C PRO A 98 -16.39 -3.21 -4.81
N SER A 99 -17.22 -4.15 -4.37
CA SER A 99 -17.47 -4.42 -2.96
C SER A 99 -16.21 -4.85 -2.22
N LEU A 100 -16.21 -4.77 -0.89
CA LEU A 100 -15.11 -5.29 -0.06
C LEU A 100 -14.89 -6.79 -0.31
N LYS A 101 -15.95 -7.56 -0.54
CA LYS A 101 -15.85 -8.97 -0.94
C LYS A 101 -15.07 -9.16 -2.24
N GLU A 102 -15.36 -8.38 -3.28
CA GLU A 102 -14.64 -8.47 -4.56
C GLU A 102 -13.17 -8.05 -4.41
N GLN A 103 -12.91 -6.97 -3.67
CA GLN A 103 -11.54 -6.55 -3.35
C GLN A 103 -10.79 -7.65 -2.55
N ALA A 104 -11.46 -8.28 -1.58
CA ALA A 104 -10.88 -9.37 -0.79
C ALA A 104 -10.55 -10.60 -1.64
N LEU A 105 -11.45 -10.97 -2.57
CA LEU A 105 -11.22 -12.02 -3.55
C LEU A 105 -10.03 -11.68 -4.46
N GLN A 106 -9.92 -10.43 -4.90
CA GLN A 106 -8.79 -9.97 -5.71
C GLN A 106 -7.45 -10.16 -4.97
N ILE A 107 -7.34 -9.68 -3.72
CA ILE A 107 -6.09 -9.80 -2.95
C ILE A 107 -5.80 -11.24 -2.51
N SER A 108 -6.81 -12.11 -2.38
CA SER A 108 -6.61 -13.51 -1.97
C SER A 108 -5.62 -14.23 -2.88
N SER A 109 -5.69 -13.96 -4.18
CA SER A 109 -4.78 -14.50 -5.19
C SER A 109 -3.34 -14.04 -5.00
N GLU A 110 -3.12 -12.84 -4.45
CA GLU A 110 -1.81 -12.28 -4.18
C GLU A 110 -1.23 -12.75 -2.85
N LEU A 111 -2.09 -12.88 -1.84
CA LEU A 111 -1.72 -13.41 -0.54
C LEU A 111 -1.29 -14.88 -0.66
N ALA A 112 -2.00 -15.67 -1.47
CA ALA A 112 -1.72 -17.09 -1.70
C ALA A 112 -0.40 -17.37 -2.43
N LYS A 113 0.19 -16.38 -3.12
CA LYS A 113 1.49 -16.56 -3.81
C LYS A 113 2.58 -16.88 -2.77
N PRO A 114 3.24 -18.05 -2.84
CA PRO A 114 4.31 -18.38 -1.91
C PRO A 114 5.43 -17.35 -2.04
N GLU A 115 6.01 -16.95 -0.91
CA GLU A 115 7.26 -16.20 -0.94
C GLU A 115 8.30 -17.02 -1.70
N ARG A 116 8.88 -16.45 -2.76
CA ARG A 116 9.97 -17.11 -3.48
C ARG A 116 11.10 -17.35 -2.47
N LYS A 117 11.35 -18.62 -2.11
CA LYS A 117 12.56 -19.01 -1.39
C LYS A 117 13.76 -18.65 -2.28
N LYS A 118 14.33 -17.46 -2.08
CA LYS A 118 15.65 -17.13 -2.62
C LYS A 118 16.69 -17.68 -1.65
N CYS A 119 17.69 -18.40 -2.18
CA CYS A 119 18.83 -18.86 -1.40
C CYS A 119 19.60 -17.65 -0.85
N GLY A 120 19.64 -17.47 0.47
CA GLY A 120 20.35 -16.39 1.17
C GLY A 120 19.60 -15.88 2.41
N VAL A 121 20.26 -15.02 3.19
CA VAL A 121 19.64 -14.27 4.30
C VAL A 121 18.84 -13.10 3.70
N HIS A 122 17.62 -13.37 3.25
CA HIS A 122 16.66 -12.32 2.92
C HIS A 122 15.72 -12.12 4.10
N PRO A 123 15.40 -10.88 4.46
CA PRO A 123 14.38 -10.63 5.44
C PRO A 123 13.04 -11.06 4.83
N LYS A 124 12.21 -11.71 5.64
CA LYS A 124 10.87 -12.11 5.22
C LYS A 124 10.03 -10.86 4.97
N ASN A 125 9.44 -10.76 3.78
CA ASN A 125 8.46 -9.73 3.47
C ASN A 125 7.14 -10.18 4.07
N ARG A 126 6.75 -9.60 5.21
CA ARG A 126 5.49 -9.97 5.85
C ARG A 126 4.32 -9.41 5.05
N LYS A 127 3.32 -10.23 4.76
CA LYS A 127 2.06 -9.75 4.19
C LYS A 127 1.08 -9.49 5.31
N LEU A 128 0.46 -8.31 5.32
CA LEU A 128 -0.60 -7.93 6.25
C LEU A 128 -1.79 -7.45 5.45
N ALA A 129 -2.98 -7.98 5.72
CA ALA A 129 -4.22 -7.51 5.13
C ALA A 129 -5.01 -6.70 6.17
N VAL A 130 -5.54 -5.55 5.76
CA VAL A 130 -6.45 -4.71 6.54
C VAL A 130 -7.77 -4.62 5.77
N VAL A 131 -8.87 -4.80 6.49
CA VAL A 131 -10.22 -4.63 5.98
C VAL A 131 -10.86 -3.49 6.77
N TRP A 132 -11.24 -2.42 6.08
CA TRP A 132 -11.96 -1.29 6.69
C TRP A 132 -13.05 -0.81 5.75
N GLY A 133 -14.30 -1.14 6.08
CA GLY A 133 -15.47 -0.56 5.46
C GLY A 133 -16.76 -0.96 6.16
N GLY A 134 -17.89 -0.73 5.49
CA GLY A 134 -19.25 -0.94 6.01
C GLY A 134 -20.00 0.35 6.30
N SER A 135 -19.33 1.51 6.25
CA SER A 135 -20.02 2.80 6.40
C SER A 135 -20.98 3.12 5.25
N ASN A 136 -20.74 2.55 4.06
CA ASN A 136 -21.63 2.72 2.90
C ASN A 136 -22.82 1.75 2.88
N ASP A 137 -22.92 0.84 3.85
CA ASP A 137 -24.03 -0.10 3.96
C ASP A 137 -25.27 0.52 4.65
N PHE A 138 -25.11 1.73 5.23
CA PHE A 138 -26.12 2.48 5.99
C PHE A 138 -26.37 3.85 5.36
#